data_AF-A0A1H7YJ61-F1
#
_entry.id   AF-A0A1H7YJ61-F1
#
_cell.length_a   1.000
_cell.length_b   1.000
_cell.length_c   1.000
_cell.angle_alpha   90.00
_cell.angle_beta   90.00
_cell.angle_gamma   90.00
#
_symmetry.space_group_name_H-M   'P 1'
#
loop_
_entity.id
_entity.type
_entity.pdbx_description
1 polymer ?
#
loop_
_entity_poly.entity_id
_entity_poly.type
_entity_poly.pdbx_seq_one_letter_code
_entity_poly.pdbx_strand_id
1 'polypeptide(L)' 'DYLRDDAGEPLAVEGLWGLLFGNGESLGDADALYFTAGPEDEKDGLFGALRQAN' A
#
# COMPACT_ATOMS: atom_id res chain seq x y z
N ASP A 1 7.82 -8.14 9.08
CA ASP A 1 8.92 -7.24 8.72
C ASP A 1 8.30 -5.90 8.33
N TYR A 2 8.96 -4.77 8.58
CA TYR A 2 8.44 -3.43 8.25
C TYR A 2 9.15 -2.90 7.01
N LEU A 3 8.44 -2.11 6.19
CA LEU A 3 9.10 -1.28 5.19
C LEU A 3 9.95 -0.23 5.92
N ARG A 4 11.15 0.05 5.40
CA ARG A 4 12.10 0.97 6.01
C ARG A 4 12.50 2.06 5.02
N ASP A 5 12.84 3.22 5.55
CA ASP A 5 13.42 4.32 4.77
C ASP A 5 14.91 4.10 4.46
N ASP A 6 15.54 5.11 3.85
CA ASP A 6 16.97 5.10 3.50
C ASP A 6 17.90 5.17 4.72
N ALA A 7 17.39 5.59 5.88
CA ALA A 7 18.08 5.52 7.17
C ALA A 7 17.88 4.16 7.87
N GLY A 8 17.00 3.29 7.34
CA GLY A 8 16.68 1.99 7.90
C GLY A 8 15.65 2.03 9.04
N GLU A 9 15.01 3.17 9.26
CA GLU A 9 13.94 3.36 10.24
C GLU A 9 12.62 2.84 9.66
N PRO A 10 11.70 2.31 10.50
CA PRO A 10 10.38 1.91 10.02
C PRO A 10 9.67 3.06 9.31
N LEU A 11 9.31 2.86 8.04
CA LEU A 11 8.58 3.84 7.26
C LEU A 11 7.12 3.87 7.72
N ALA A 12 6.72 4.98 8.32
CA ALA A 12 5.34 5.27 8.67
C ALA A 12 4.79 6.36 7.75
N VAL A 13 3.72 6.05 7.02
CA VAL A 13 2.98 7.01 6.20
C VAL A 13 1.65 7.26 6.86
N GLU A 14 1.41 8.50 7.28
CA GLU A 14 0.14 8.91 7.90
C GLU A 14 -1.03 8.64 6.94
N GLY A 15 -2.16 8.16 7.50
CA GLY A 15 -3.34 7.77 6.72
C GLY A 15 -3.22 6.45 5.95
N LEU A 16 -2.06 5.78 5.90
CA LEU A 16 -1.91 4.48 5.25
C LEU A 16 -2.22 3.34 6.22
N TRP A 17 -3.14 2.43 5.85
CA TRP A 17 -3.60 1.35 6.72
C TRP A 17 -3.02 -0.02 6.36
N GLY A 18 -2.76 -0.27 5.08
CA GLY A 18 -2.27 -1.57 4.63
C GLY A 18 -1.66 -1.52 3.24
N LEU A 19 -0.70 -2.42 3.00
CA LEU A 19 -0.01 -2.62 1.74
C LEU A 19 0.21 -4.12 1.51
N LEU A 20 -0.08 -4.58 0.28
CA LEU A 20 0.18 -5.97 -0.11
C LEU A 20 0.38 -6.09 -1.63
N PHE A 21 1.41 -6.82 -2.06
CA PHE A 21 1.54 -7.22 -3.45
C PHE A 21 0.57 -8.35 -3.79
N GLY A 22 -0.06 -8.29 -4.96
CA GLY A 22 -0.85 -9.41 -5.45
C GLY A 22 0.00 -10.65 -5.71
N ASN A 23 -0.64 -11.83 -5.68
CA ASN A 23 0.05 -13.11 -5.89
C ASN A 23 -0.15 -13.68 -7.30
N GLY A 24 -0.81 -12.94 -8.20
CA GLY A 24 -1.17 -13.40 -9.55
C GLY A 24 -2.32 -14.40 -9.58
N GLU A 25 -2.97 -14.63 -8.44
CA GLU A 25 -4.02 -15.64 -8.25
C GLU A 25 -5.19 -15.01 -7.47
N SER A 26 -5.58 -15.60 -6.33
CA SER A 26 -6.71 -15.13 -5.52
C SER A 26 -6.49 -13.80 -4.79
N LEU A 27 -5.25 -13.30 -4.72
CA LEU A 27 -4.91 -12.01 -4.08
C LEU A 27 -4.64 -10.89 -5.09
N GLY A 28 -5.06 -11.07 -6.35
CA GLY A 28 -4.96 -10.03 -7.39
C GLY A 28 -3.66 -10.10 -8.19
N ASP A 29 -3.47 -9.10 -9.06
CA ASP A 29 -2.44 -9.07 -10.09
C ASP A 29 -1.03 -9.07 -9.47
N ALA A 30 -0.13 -9.92 -10.00
CA ALA A 30 1.24 -10.07 -9.49
C ALA A 30 2.11 -8.80 -9.65
N ASP A 31 1.72 -7.90 -10.55
CA ASP A 31 2.40 -6.62 -10.85
C ASP A 31 1.71 -5.41 -10.20
N ALA A 32 0.74 -5.65 -9.31
CA ALA A 32 0.05 -4.60 -8.56
C ALA A 32 0.46 -4.58 -7.08
N LEU A 33 0.68 -3.38 -6.56
CA LEU A 33 0.74 -3.11 -5.12
C LEU A 33 -0.62 -2.57 -4.68
N TYR A 34 -1.39 -3.37 -3.95
CA TYR A 34 -2.66 -2.97 -3.37
C TYR A 34 -2.47 -2.22 -2.07
N PHE A 35 -3.33 -1.24 -1.81
CA PHE A 35 -3.29 -0.44 -0.59
C PHE A 35 -4.67 -0.10 -0.07
N THR A 36 -4.76 0.08 1.24
CA THR A 36 -5.90 0.73 1.92
C THR A 36 -5.41 1.99 2.63
N ALA A 37 -6.19 3.06 2.53
CA ALA A 37 -5.86 4.35 3.13
C ALA A 37 -7.11 5.05 3.66
N GLY A 38 -6.89 5.94 4.62
CA GLY A 38 -7.88 6.83 5.21
C GLY A 38 -7.64 8.29 4.84
N PRO A 39 -8.09 8.75 3.67
CA PRO A 39 -8.05 10.17 3.34
C PRO A 39 -9.01 11.00 4.22
N GLU A 40 -8.86 12.33 4.16
CA GLU A 40 -9.72 13.30 4.89
C GLU A 40 -9.72 13.12 6.43
N ASP A 41 -8.53 12.97 7.02
CA ASP A 41 -8.32 12.59 8.43
C ASP A 41 -9.02 11.26 8.77
N GLU A 42 -8.79 10.25 7.92
CA GLU A 42 -9.31 8.90 8.10
C GLU A 42 -10.85 8.80 8.17
N LYS A 43 -11.58 9.84 7.75
CA LYS A 43 -13.05 9.85 7.73
C LYS A 43 -13.62 9.01 6.60
N ASP A 44 -12.86 8.86 5.52
CA ASP A 44 -13.20 8.04 4.37
C ASP A 44 -12.26 6.83 4.25
N GLY A 45 -12.69 5.83 3.51
CA GLY A 45 -11.89 4.66 3.17
C GLY A 45 -11.58 4.61 1.68
N LEU A 46 -10.32 4.43 1.33
CA LEU A 46 -9.85 4.24 -0.03
C LEU A 46 -9.19 2.88 -0.16
N PHE A 47 -9.62 2.09 -1.15
CA PHE A 47 -8.90 0.92 -1.64
C PHE A 47 -8.40 1.20 -3.05
N GLY A 48 -7.12 0.95 -3.29
CA GLY A 48 -6.47 1.23 -4.57
C GLY A 48 -5.36 0.26 -4.91
N ALA A 49 -4.81 0.41 -6.12
CA ALA A 49 -3.67 -0.35 -6.60
C ALA A 49 -2.71 0.55 -7.36
N LEU A 50 -1.42 0.44 -7.06
CA LEU A 50 -0.33 1.06 -7.81
C LEU A 50 0.24 0.04 -8.80
N ARG A 51 0.54 0.52 -10.00
CA ARG A 51 1.18 -0.25 -11.07
C ARG A 51 2.22 0.64 -11.75
N GLN A 52 3.21 0.03 -12.39
CA GLN A 52 4.14 0.77 -13.22
C GLN A 52 3.38 1.46 -14.35
N ALA A 53 3.47 2.79 -14.43
CA ALA A 53 3.08 3.52 -15.62
C ALA A 53 4.22 3.38 -16.63
N ASN A 54 3.94 2.76 -17.78
CA ASN A 54 4.90 2.61 -18.87
C ASN A 54 5.39 3.95 -19.40
#